data_AF-A0A6N9BAU2-F1
#
_entry.id   AF-A0A6N9BAU2-F1
#
_cell.length_a   1.000
_cell.length_b   1.000
_cell.length_c   1.000
_cell.angle_alpha   90.00
_cell.angle_beta   90.00
_cell.angle_gamma   90.00
#
_symmetry.space_group_name_H-M   'P 1'
#
loop_
_entity.id
_entity.type
_entity.pdbx_description
1 polymer ?
#
loop_
_entity_poly.entity_id
_entity_poly.type
_entity_poly.pdbx_seq_one_letter_code
_entity_poly.pdbx_strand_id
1 'polypeptide(L)'
;MTTEGPVAVQRITAEDPDVPSVACRDGTTEVLAISRDYTRFVDRGTGLVAALTGHGAYRLDLDRPVDAGRSWQLPVLLAHLLETEGRLAGPGKPADLILLATGEVDRDQRVRPVGRVEEKLAAAQGLLARRRRDEPPVVVLLPAADRTSDEREALPTRAGEAPILRWER
;
A
#
# COMPACT_ATOMS: atom_id res chain seq x y z
N MET A 1 -2.13 6.20 2.41
CA MET A 1 -2.37 7.47 3.14
C MET A 1 -3.83 7.87 2.99
N THR A 2 -4.40 8.45 4.04
CA THR A 2 -5.75 9.01 4.05
C THR A 2 -5.71 10.46 4.54
N THR A 3 -6.82 11.20 4.42
CA THR A 3 -6.94 12.55 4.97
C THR A 3 -6.93 12.57 6.50
N GLU A 4 -7.26 11.44 7.14
CA GLU A 4 -7.18 11.24 8.60
C GLU A 4 -5.79 10.75 9.05
N GLY A 5 -4.83 10.71 8.13
CA GLY A 5 -3.46 10.31 8.36
C GLY A 5 -3.06 8.97 7.72
N PRO A 6 -1.81 8.53 7.91
CA PRO A 6 -1.31 7.25 7.43
C PRO A 6 -2.11 6.09 8.03
N VAL A 7 -2.36 5.03 7.27
CA VAL A 7 -2.92 3.75 7.75
C VAL A 7 -1.92 2.68 7.35
N ALA A 8 -1.54 1.81 8.27
CA ALA A 8 -0.55 0.77 8.10
C ALA A 8 -1.21 -0.55 7.69
N VAL A 9 -0.70 -1.16 6.63
CA VAL A 9 -0.94 -2.57 6.35
C VAL A 9 -0.11 -3.38 7.34
N GLN A 10 -0.77 -4.15 8.19
CA GLN A 10 -0.09 -4.92 9.23
C GLN A 10 0.21 -6.34 8.77
N ARG A 11 -0.75 -6.96 8.07
CA ARG A 11 -0.65 -8.35 7.63
C ARG A 11 -1.49 -8.57 6.38
N ILE A 12 -0.98 -9.45 5.52
CA ILE A 12 -1.74 -10.07 4.45
C ILE A 12 -1.62 -11.57 4.66
N THR A 13 -2.74 -12.25 4.80
CA THR A 13 -2.79 -13.71 4.96
C THR A 13 -3.46 -14.28 3.72
N ALA A 14 -2.79 -15.19 3.02
CA ALA A 14 -3.42 -15.97 1.97
C ALA A 14 -4.44 -16.92 2.60
N GLU A 15 -5.65 -16.94 2.07
CA GLU A 15 -6.73 -17.80 2.53
C GLU A 15 -6.97 -18.93 1.52
N ASP A 16 -7.83 -19.89 1.88
CA ASP A 16 -8.31 -20.86 0.90
C ASP A 16 -9.03 -20.11 -0.25
N PRO A 17 -8.78 -20.45 -1.54
CA PRO A 17 -9.48 -19.85 -2.67
C PRO A 17 -11.01 -19.81 -2.60
N ASP A 18 -11.62 -20.73 -1.86
CA ASP A 18 -13.07 -20.80 -1.65
C ASP A 18 -13.57 -19.86 -0.54
N VAL A 19 -12.66 -19.20 0.19
CA VAL A 19 -12.96 -18.21 1.22
C VAL A 19 -12.94 -16.80 0.63
N PRO A 20 -14.01 -16.01 0.80
CA PRO A 20 -14.03 -14.63 0.32
C PRO A 20 -12.97 -13.77 1.00
N SER A 21 -12.25 -12.98 0.20
CA SER A 21 -11.28 -12.01 0.72
C SER A 21 -11.95 -10.93 1.57
N VAL A 22 -11.27 -10.51 2.64
CA VAL A 22 -11.79 -9.56 3.62
C VAL A 22 -10.72 -8.58 4.08
N ALA A 23 -11.11 -7.33 4.33
CA ALA A 23 -10.27 -6.34 5.01
C ALA A 23 -10.78 -6.15 6.44
N CYS A 24 -9.91 -6.32 7.43
CA CYS A 24 -10.23 -6.28 8.85
C CYS A 24 -9.39 -5.24 9.61
N ARG A 25 -9.91 -4.79 10.75
CA ARG A 25 -9.18 -3.94 11.69
C ARG A 25 -8.30 -4.77 12.62
N ASP A 26 -7.00 -4.51 12.64
CA ASP A 26 -6.03 -4.89 13.69
C ASP A 26 -6.14 -6.35 14.19
N GLY A 27 -6.27 -7.31 13.27
CA GLY A 27 -6.40 -8.73 13.63
C GLY A 27 -7.75 -9.13 14.24
N THR A 28 -8.66 -8.19 14.46
CA THR A 28 -10.03 -8.45 14.94
C THR A 28 -10.93 -9.02 13.83
N THR A 29 -12.17 -9.35 14.18
CA THR A 29 -13.21 -9.75 13.22
C THR A 29 -14.02 -8.57 12.68
N GLU A 30 -13.65 -7.32 13.01
CA GLU A 30 -14.32 -6.12 12.49
C GLU A 30 -13.96 -5.93 11.01
N VAL A 31 -14.95 -6.15 10.14
CA VAL A 31 -14.83 -5.96 8.69
C VAL A 31 -14.90 -4.48 8.34
N LEU A 32 -13.91 -4.01 7.56
CA LEU A 32 -13.79 -2.62 7.15
C LEU A 32 -14.69 -2.29 5.94
N ALA A 33 -15.06 -1.01 5.81
CA ALA A 33 -15.95 -0.53 4.75
C ALA A 33 -15.44 -0.83 3.33
N ILE A 34 -14.11 -0.80 3.13
CA ILE A 34 -13.48 -1.11 1.84
C ILE A 34 -13.51 -2.60 1.48
N SER A 35 -13.95 -3.49 2.37
CA SER A 35 -13.77 -4.95 2.21
C SER A 35 -14.36 -5.47 0.90
N ARG A 36 -15.53 -4.99 0.47
CA ARG A 36 -16.17 -5.43 -0.78
C ARG A 36 -15.35 -5.05 -2.02
N ASP A 37 -14.77 -3.84 -2.02
CA ASP A 37 -13.94 -3.38 -3.12
C ASP A 37 -12.56 -4.04 -3.07
N TYR A 38 -12.04 -4.33 -1.88
CA TYR A 38 -10.87 -5.16 -1.69
C TYR A 38 -11.06 -6.57 -2.25
N THR A 39 -12.20 -7.23 -1.99
CA THR A 39 -12.49 -8.56 -2.58
C THR A 39 -12.39 -8.54 -4.10
N ARG A 40 -12.96 -7.52 -4.76
CA ARG A 40 -12.87 -7.38 -6.22
C ARG A 40 -11.45 -7.07 -6.70
N PHE A 41 -10.70 -6.32 -5.91
CA PHE A 41 -9.33 -5.95 -6.24
C PHE A 41 -8.37 -7.14 -6.26
N VAL A 42 -8.65 -8.15 -5.42
CA VAL A 42 -7.83 -9.37 -5.33
C VAL A 42 -8.39 -10.59 -6.03
N ASP A 43 -9.68 -10.59 -6.41
CA ASP A 43 -10.36 -11.71 -7.06
C ASP A 43 -9.58 -12.32 -8.24
N ARG A 44 -9.63 -13.66 -8.40
CA ARG A 44 -8.90 -14.38 -9.47
C ARG A 44 -9.39 -14.07 -10.88
N GLY A 45 -10.65 -13.73 -11.08
CA GLY A 45 -11.20 -13.48 -12.41
C GLY A 45 -10.89 -12.07 -12.93
N THR A 46 -10.96 -11.09 -12.03
CA THR A 46 -10.96 -9.67 -12.42
C THR A 46 -9.95 -8.80 -11.66
N GLY A 47 -9.44 -9.29 -10.53
CA GLY A 47 -8.57 -8.57 -9.61
C GLY A 47 -7.14 -8.44 -10.13
N LEU A 48 -6.58 -7.25 -9.93
CA LEU A 48 -5.21 -6.95 -10.32
C LEU A 48 -4.20 -7.76 -9.49
N VAL A 49 -4.47 -7.96 -8.20
CA VAL A 49 -3.54 -8.68 -7.32
C VAL A 49 -3.41 -10.13 -7.78
N ALA A 50 -4.50 -10.86 -8.01
CA ALA A 50 -4.41 -12.24 -8.48
C ALA A 50 -3.74 -12.37 -9.86
N ALA A 51 -3.92 -11.39 -10.75
CA ALA A 51 -3.22 -11.38 -12.02
C ALA A 51 -1.68 -11.30 -11.86
N LEU A 52 -1.21 -10.72 -10.75
CA LEU A 52 0.22 -10.54 -10.45
C LEU A 52 0.79 -11.62 -9.52
N THR A 53 0.00 -12.14 -8.58
CA THR A 53 0.46 -13.08 -7.55
C THR A 53 0.02 -14.53 -7.80
N GLY A 54 -0.96 -14.77 -8.69
CA GLY A 54 -1.56 -16.08 -8.93
C GLY A 54 -2.57 -16.56 -7.85
N HIS A 55 -2.81 -15.73 -6.83
CA HIS A 55 -3.72 -16.04 -5.72
C HIS A 55 -4.69 -14.89 -5.49
N GLY A 56 -5.94 -15.18 -5.10
CA GLY A 56 -7.00 -14.16 -5.04
C GLY A 56 -7.93 -14.23 -3.83
N ALA A 57 -7.58 -15.02 -2.82
CA ALA A 57 -8.28 -15.11 -1.55
C ALA A 57 -7.37 -14.61 -0.42
N TYR A 58 -7.73 -13.51 0.23
CA TYR A 58 -6.85 -12.91 1.23
C TYR A 58 -7.61 -12.28 2.38
N ARG A 59 -7.02 -12.37 3.55
CA ARG A 59 -7.32 -11.49 4.67
C ARG A 59 -6.27 -10.37 4.75
N LEU A 60 -6.73 -9.13 4.71
CA LEU A 60 -5.94 -7.92 4.93
C LEU A 60 -6.22 -7.36 6.33
N ASP A 61 -5.21 -7.18 7.16
CA ASP A 61 -5.35 -6.47 8.45
C ASP A 61 -4.73 -5.06 8.37
N LEU A 62 -5.50 -4.04 8.75
CA LEU A 62 -5.08 -2.64 8.82
C LEU A 62 -5.10 -2.13 10.27
N ASP A 63 -4.16 -1.24 10.65
CA ASP A 63 -4.13 -0.64 12.00
C ASP A 63 -5.36 0.22 12.31
N ARG A 64 -5.95 0.83 11.28
CA ARG A 64 -7.11 1.73 11.35
C ARG A 64 -8.04 1.54 10.16
N PRO A 65 -9.33 1.90 10.31
CA PRO A 65 -10.28 1.88 9.22
C PRO A 65 -9.87 2.77 8.05
N VAL A 66 -10.25 2.33 6.85
CA VAL A 66 -10.33 3.16 5.65
C VAL A 66 -11.79 3.13 5.21
N ASP A 67 -12.42 4.30 5.17
CA ASP A 67 -13.87 4.39 5.01
C ASP A 67 -14.31 4.26 3.55
N ALA A 68 -13.60 4.93 2.63
CA ALA A 68 -14.02 5.02 1.23
C ALA A 68 -12.87 5.40 0.27
N GLY A 69 -13.19 5.38 -1.02
CA GLY A 69 -12.31 5.78 -2.10
C GLY A 69 -11.40 4.66 -2.60
N ARG A 70 -10.50 4.99 -3.53
CA ARG A 70 -9.58 4.05 -4.18
C ARG A 70 -8.10 4.32 -3.89
N SER A 71 -7.84 5.32 -3.04
CA SER A 71 -6.49 5.77 -2.67
C SER A 71 -5.65 4.75 -1.89
N TRP A 72 -6.30 3.69 -1.41
CA TRP A 72 -5.69 2.56 -0.71
C TRP A 72 -5.16 1.48 -1.67
N GLN A 73 -5.56 1.47 -2.94
CA GLN A 73 -5.23 0.37 -3.86
C GLN A 73 -3.72 0.26 -4.10
N LEU A 74 -3.01 1.38 -4.32
CA LEU A 74 -1.56 1.37 -4.49
C LEU A 74 -0.81 0.81 -3.27
N PRO A 75 -0.98 1.32 -2.04
CA PRO A 75 -0.29 0.75 -0.88
C PRO A 75 -0.64 -0.72 -0.64
N VAL A 76 -1.89 -1.12 -0.86
CA VAL A 76 -2.31 -2.53 -0.68
C VAL A 76 -1.70 -3.44 -1.75
N LEU A 77 -1.64 -3.00 -3.01
CA LEU A 77 -0.96 -3.74 -4.07
C LEU A 77 0.52 -3.96 -3.74
N LEU A 78 1.23 -2.90 -3.33
CA LEU A 78 2.64 -2.99 -2.94
C LEU A 78 2.84 -3.96 -1.77
N ALA A 79 1.93 -3.93 -0.78
CA ALA A 79 1.97 -4.86 0.33
C ALA A 79 1.77 -6.32 -0.13
N HIS A 80 0.87 -6.60 -1.06
CA HIS A 80 0.70 -7.94 -1.63
C HIS A 80 1.96 -8.45 -2.34
N LEU A 81 2.61 -7.59 -3.14
CA LEU A 81 3.84 -7.96 -3.83
C LEU A 81 4.97 -8.24 -2.82
N LEU A 82 5.12 -7.39 -1.80
CA LEU A 82 6.10 -7.59 -0.74
C LEU A 82 5.82 -8.86 0.08
N GLU A 83 4.55 -9.14 0.40
CA GLU A 83 4.17 -10.37 1.13
C GLU A 83 4.48 -11.62 0.30
N THR A 84 4.21 -11.59 -1.01
CA THR A 84 4.50 -12.71 -1.92
C THR A 84 6.01 -13.03 -1.98
N GLU A 85 6.85 -12.02 -1.77
CA GLU A 85 8.31 -12.17 -1.67
C GLU A 85 8.81 -12.43 -0.24
N GLY A 86 7.93 -12.49 0.78
CA GLY A 86 8.30 -12.63 2.18
C GLY A 86 9.01 -11.41 2.78
N ARG A 87 8.75 -10.22 2.23
CA ARG A 87 9.43 -8.95 2.54
C ARG A 87 8.55 -7.91 3.23
N LEU A 88 7.28 -8.22 3.45
CA LEU A 88 6.39 -7.34 4.22
C LEU A 88 6.70 -7.47 5.71
N ALA A 89 7.16 -6.39 6.33
CA ALA A 89 7.41 -6.37 7.77
C ALA A 89 6.07 -6.31 8.54
N GLY A 90 5.84 -7.29 9.41
CA GLY A 90 4.69 -7.29 10.31
C GLY A 90 4.83 -6.34 11.51
N PRO A 91 3.79 -6.21 12.36
CA PRO A 91 3.80 -5.32 13.51
C PRO A 91 4.97 -5.63 14.46
N GLY A 92 5.70 -4.59 14.87
CA GLY A 92 6.84 -4.72 15.78
C GLY A 92 8.05 -5.45 15.21
N LYS A 93 8.04 -5.82 13.92
CA LYS A 93 9.20 -6.38 13.23
C LYS A 93 10.06 -5.26 12.63
N PRO A 94 11.39 -5.44 12.58
CA PRO A 94 12.26 -4.48 11.92
C PRO A 94 11.91 -4.39 10.44
N ALA A 95 11.96 -3.19 9.89
CA ALA A 95 11.78 -2.90 8.47
C ALA A 95 12.97 -2.09 7.99
N ASP A 96 13.43 -2.32 6.76
CA ASP A 96 14.52 -1.54 6.17
C ASP A 96 14.03 -0.23 5.54
N LEU A 97 12.73 -0.11 5.31
CA LEU A 97 12.10 0.98 4.59
C LEU A 97 10.60 1.05 4.94
N ILE A 98 10.07 2.27 5.06
CA ILE A 98 8.63 2.52 5.16
C ILE A 98 8.15 3.14 3.85
N LEU A 99 7.13 2.53 3.23
CA LEU A 99 6.48 3.07 2.04
C LEU A 99 5.21 3.82 2.45
N LEU A 100 5.20 5.13 2.25
CA LEU A 100 4.05 5.98 2.47
C LEU A 100 3.38 6.28 1.13
N ALA A 101 2.40 5.46 0.73
CA ALA A 101 1.82 5.52 -0.60
C ALA A 101 0.35 5.98 -0.62
N THR A 102 -0.07 6.56 -1.74
CA THR A 102 -1.48 6.78 -2.10
C THR A 102 -1.66 6.67 -3.61
N GLY A 103 -2.78 6.14 -4.06
CA GLY A 103 -3.06 6.04 -5.49
C GLY A 103 -4.11 4.98 -5.79
N GLU A 104 -4.82 5.17 -6.89
CA GLU A 104 -5.68 4.18 -7.52
C GLU A 104 -4.84 3.43 -8.56
N VAL A 105 -5.02 2.13 -8.69
CA VAL A 105 -4.27 1.33 -9.68
C VAL A 105 -5.25 0.69 -10.63
N ASP A 106 -5.09 0.95 -11.92
CA ASP A 106 -5.91 0.31 -12.95
C ASP A 106 -5.34 -1.06 -13.39
N ARG A 107 -6.10 -1.77 -14.22
CA ARG A 107 -5.75 -3.12 -14.70
C ARG A 107 -4.45 -3.14 -15.51
N ASP A 108 -4.06 -2.02 -16.09
CA ASP A 108 -2.82 -1.86 -16.85
C ASP A 108 -1.66 -1.41 -15.94
N GLN A 109 -1.81 -1.53 -14.62
CA GLN A 109 -0.83 -1.16 -13.60
C GLN A 109 -0.49 0.34 -13.59
N ARG A 110 -1.35 1.19 -14.16
CA ARG A 110 -1.14 2.65 -14.10
C ARG A 110 -1.67 3.20 -12.79
N VAL A 111 -0.86 4.04 -12.16
CA VAL A 111 -1.26 4.76 -10.94
C VAL A 111 -2.03 6.03 -11.33
N ARG A 112 -3.31 6.06 -10.96
CA ARG A 112 -4.25 7.15 -11.20
C ARG A 112 -4.26 8.15 -10.03
N PRO A 113 -4.53 9.44 -10.32
CA PRO A 113 -4.64 10.47 -9.29
C PRO A 113 -5.82 10.20 -8.36
N VAL A 114 -5.68 10.58 -7.09
CA VAL A 114 -6.68 10.29 -6.03
C VAL A 114 -7.11 11.51 -5.23
N GLY A 115 -6.66 12.70 -5.64
CA GLY A 115 -7.05 13.99 -5.06
C GLY A 115 -6.63 14.14 -3.59
N ARG A 116 -6.80 15.37 -3.08
CA ARG A 116 -6.51 15.76 -1.67
C ARG A 116 -5.14 15.28 -1.20
N VAL A 117 -4.14 15.31 -2.08
CA VAL A 117 -2.80 14.81 -1.76
C VAL A 117 -2.11 15.73 -0.76
N GLU A 118 -2.29 17.05 -0.89
CA GLU A 118 -1.82 18.03 0.10
C GLU A 118 -2.38 17.77 1.50
N GLU A 119 -3.69 17.52 1.62
CA GLU A 119 -4.33 17.18 2.91
C GLU A 119 -3.78 15.87 3.49
N LYS A 120 -3.58 14.84 2.66
CA LYS A 120 -2.99 13.55 3.08
C LYS A 120 -1.54 13.73 3.56
N LEU A 121 -0.76 14.55 2.87
CA LEU A 121 0.61 14.87 3.25
C LEU A 121 0.63 15.65 4.57
N ALA A 122 -0.22 16.67 4.71
CA ALA A 122 -0.37 17.41 5.96
C ALA A 122 -0.73 16.50 7.15
N ALA A 123 -1.69 15.58 6.96
CA ALA A 123 -2.05 14.60 7.98
C ALA A 123 -0.93 13.61 8.31
N ALA A 124 0.01 13.38 7.37
CA ALA A 124 1.19 12.55 7.59
C ALA A 124 2.38 13.32 8.21
N GLN A 125 2.38 14.66 8.22
CA GLN A 125 3.50 15.46 8.71
C GLN A 125 3.88 15.13 10.16
N GLY A 126 2.90 14.86 11.03
CA GLY A 126 3.16 14.47 12.41
C GLY A 126 4.00 13.18 12.53
N LEU A 127 3.77 12.21 11.64
CA LEU A 127 4.57 10.99 11.54
C LEU A 127 5.97 11.32 11.01
N LEU A 128 6.06 12.12 9.95
CA LEU A 128 7.32 12.43 9.25
C LEU A 128 8.26 13.33 10.06
N ALA A 129 7.72 14.26 10.85
CA ALA A 129 8.51 15.23 11.62
C ALA A 129 9.11 14.64 12.89
N ARG A 130 8.55 13.55 13.43
CA ARG A 130 8.97 12.94 14.71
C ARG A 130 10.04 11.87 14.57
N ARG A 131 10.53 11.68 13.34
CA ARG A 131 11.40 10.55 13.01
C ARG A 131 12.83 10.76 13.46
N ARG A 132 13.41 9.71 14.02
CA ARG A 132 14.81 9.68 14.44
C ARG A 132 15.71 9.14 13.33
N ARG A 133 17.01 9.45 13.43
CA ARG A 133 18.02 9.06 12.44
C ARG A 133 18.23 7.55 12.33
N ASP A 134 17.98 6.83 13.43
CA ASP A 134 18.07 5.38 13.55
C ASP A 134 16.79 4.65 13.09
N GLU A 135 15.71 5.37 12.78
CA GLU A 135 14.52 4.76 12.22
C GLU A 135 14.68 4.47 10.70
N PRO A 136 13.94 3.50 10.15
CA PRO A 136 14.02 3.14 8.74
C PRO A 136 13.66 4.32 7.83
N PRO A 137 14.28 4.58 6.67
CA PRO A 137 13.86 5.67 5.78
C PRO A 137 12.37 5.58 5.40
N VAL A 138 11.73 6.73 5.16
CA VAL A 138 10.37 6.78 4.57
C VAL A 138 10.48 7.25 3.12
N VAL A 139 9.83 6.53 2.22
CA VAL A 139 9.64 6.93 0.82
C VAL A 139 8.18 7.22 0.59
N VAL A 140 7.88 8.40 0.04
CA VAL A 140 6.52 8.80 -0.29
C VAL A 140 6.22 8.49 -1.75
N LEU A 141 5.17 7.72 -2.02
CA LEU A 141 4.76 7.34 -3.36
C LEU A 141 3.42 8.00 -3.71
N LEU A 142 3.46 8.92 -4.67
CA LEU A 142 2.31 9.69 -5.16
C LEU A 142 2.07 9.44 -6.65
N PRO A 143 0.80 9.47 -7.12
CA PRO A 143 0.49 9.46 -8.55
C PRO A 143 1.19 10.64 -9.23
N ALA A 144 1.75 10.42 -10.42
CA ALA A 144 2.56 11.45 -11.09
C ALA A 144 1.80 12.76 -11.33
N ALA A 145 0.51 12.68 -11.59
CA ALA A 145 -0.37 13.83 -11.81
C ALA A 145 -0.71 14.61 -10.53
N ASP A 146 -0.53 14.00 -9.35
CA ASP A 146 -0.75 14.66 -8.05
C ASP A 146 0.55 15.26 -7.47
N ARG A 147 1.67 15.16 -8.20
CA ARG A 147 2.96 15.74 -7.77
C ARG A 147 3.00 17.23 -8.09
N THR A 148 3.45 18.01 -7.12
CA THR A 148 3.90 19.39 -7.35
C THR A 148 5.31 19.39 -7.93
N SER A 149 5.70 20.48 -8.61
CA SER A 149 6.99 20.61 -9.31
C SER A 149 8.21 20.36 -8.42
N ASP A 150 8.06 20.54 -7.10
CA ASP A 150 9.13 20.44 -6.10
C ASP A 150 9.32 18.99 -5.56
N GLU A 151 8.40 18.07 -5.86
CA GLU A 151 8.37 16.70 -5.32
C GLU A 151 8.98 15.66 -6.28
N ARG A 152 9.74 16.11 -7.30
CA ARG A 152 10.29 15.23 -8.35
C ARG A 152 11.39 14.29 -7.87
N GLU A 153 11.89 14.46 -6.65
CA GLU A 153 13.10 13.78 -6.17
C GLU A 153 12.88 13.17 -4.78
N ALA A 154 12.68 11.85 -4.73
CA ALA A 154 13.08 10.96 -3.62
C ALA A 154 12.60 9.51 -3.84
N LEU A 155 13.29 8.77 -4.72
CA LEU A 155 13.67 7.41 -4.33
C LEU A 155 15.08 7.57 -3.77
N PRO A 156 15.38 7.18 -2.52
CA PRO A 156 16.77 6.99 -2.13
C PRO A 156 17.30 5.83 -2.98
N THR A 157 18.02 6.17 -4.04
CA THR A 157 19.09 5.32 -4.56
C THR A 157 20.03 5.15 -3.39
N ARG A 158 19.90 4.05 -2.63
CA ARG A 158 20.81 3.76 -1.53
C ARG A 158 22.24 3.83 -2.07
N ALA A 159 23.13 4.45 -1.29
CA ALA A 159 24.55 4.45 -1.57
C ALA A 159 25.01 2.99 -1.78
N GLY A 160 25.46 2.69 -3.00
CA GLY A 160 25.90 1.37 -3.43
C GLY A 160 24.84 0.63 -4.25
N GLU A 161 24.85 0.87 -5.56
CA GLU A 161 24.25 0.13 -6.68
C GLU A 161 23.38 -1.12 -6.41
N ALA A 162 22.13 -1.10 -6.92
CA ALA A 162 21.45 -2.23 -7.57
C ALA A 162 20.27 -1.73 -8.44
N PRO A 163 19.89 -2.44 -9.53
CA PRO A 163 19.55 -1.85 -10.82
C PRO A 163 18.06 -1.53 -11.05
N ILE A 164 17.82 -0.77 -12.12
CA ILE A 164 16.52 -0.57 -12.76
C ILE A 164 15.99 -1.93 -13.24
N LEU A 165 15.03 -2.52 -12.55
CA LEU A 165 14.22 -3.60 -13.11
C LEU A 165 13.23 -2.98 -14.09
N ARG A 166 13.56 -3.07 -15.39
CA ARG A 166 12.58 -2.89 -16.47
C ARG A 166 11.65 -4.09 -16.46
N TRP A 167 10.37 -3.85 -16.16
CA TRP A 167 9.33 -4.84 -16.42
C TRP A 167 8.93 -4.75 -17.89
N GLU A 168 9.38 -5.71 -18.69
CA GLU A 168 8.90 -5.96 -20.05
C GLU A 168 8.10 -7.27 -20.08
N ARG A 169 6.77 -7.17 -20.13
CA ARG A 169 5.99 -7.73 -21.24
C ARG A 169 4.57 -7.19 -21.27
#